data_AF-A0A0C9R3N1-F1
#
_entry.id   AF-A0A0C9R3N1-F1
#
_cell.length_a   1.000
_cell.length_b   1.000
_cell.length_c   1.000
_cell.angle_alpha   90.00
_cell.angle_beta   90.00
_cell.angle_gamma   90.00
#
_symmetry.space_group_name_H-M   'P 1'
#
loop_
_entity.id
_entity.type
_entity.pdbx_description
1 polymer ?
#
loop_
_entity_poly.entity_id
_entity_poly.type
_entity_poly.pdbx_seq_one_letter_code
_entity_poly.pdbx_strand_id
1 'polypeptide(L)' 'VIAFGYIFLAVICPLQACKRCCGVCSKPKCPPGTPTPGQRSTTLYLPNPKKCEKITYPGVCKGKYYTSSNECTDCCKSYL' A
#
# COMPACT_ATOMS: atom_id res chain seq x y z
N VAL A 1 2.31 44.13 -25.32
CA VAL A 1 1.22 43.17 -24.97
C VAL A 1 1.85 42.03 -24.18
N ILE A 2 1.18 41.63 -23.11
CA ILE A 2 1.68 40.99 -21.89
C ILE A 2 2.42 39.66 -22.17
N ALA A 3 3.72 39.64 -21.90
CA ALA A 3 4.58 38.45 -21.93
C ALA A 3 4.71 37.87 -20.51
N PHE A 4 3.61 37.44 -19.90
CA PHE A 4 3.60 36.82 -18.57
C PHE A 4 2.37 35.93 -18.47
N GLY A 5 2.51 34.60 -18.53
CA GLY A 5 1.35 33.76 -18.20
C GLY A 5 1.27 32.32 -18.69
N TYR A 6 2.36 31.65 -19.10
CA TYR A 6 2.27 30.24 -19.55
C TYR A 6 3.18 29.26 -18.80
N ILE A 7 3.74 29.64 -17.64
CA ILE A 7 4.67 28.77 -16.88
C ILE A 7 4.05 28.35 -15.52
N PHE A 8 2.73 28.14 -15.44
CA PHE A 8 2.10 27.72 -14.17
C PHE A 8 1.22 26.46 -14.25
N LEU A 9 1.19 25.76 -15.38
CA LEU A 9 0.40 24.52 -15.51
C LEU A 9 1.16 23.23 -15.19
N ALA A 10 2.40 23.30 -14.71
CA ALA A 10 3.15 22.11 -14.28
C ALA A 10 2.94 21.74 -12.79
N VAL A 11 2.26 22.58 -12.00
CA VAL A 11 2.14 22.44 -10.53
C VAL A 11 0.76 21.92 -10.11
N ILE A 12 0.13 21.08 -10.92
CA ILE A 12 -1.13 20.39 -10.54
C ILE A 12 -1.02 18.90 -10.83
N CYS A 13 -0.02 18.24 -10.25
CA CYS A 13 -0.09 16.82 -9.95
C CYS A 13 0.64 16.59 -8.63
N PRO A 14 -0.10 16.26 -7.56
CA PRO A 14 -0.16 14.84 -7.23
C PRO A 14 -1.51 14.46 -6.60
N LEU A 15 -2.61 14.60 -7.33
CA LEU A 15 -3.92 14.09 -6.91
C LEU A 15 -4.52 13.11 -7.91
N GLN A 16 -3.68 12.39 -8.65
CA GLN A 16 -4.08 11.06 -9.09
C GLN A 16 -4.10 10.16 -7.86
N ALA A 17 -5.20 10.33 -7.10
CA ALA A 17 -5.71 9.39 -6.13
C ALA A 17 -5.43 8.00 -6.69
N CYS A 18 -4.53 7.30 -6.01
CA CYS A 18 -4.02 6.05 -6.50
C CYS A 18 -5.22 5.13 -6.78
N LYS A 19 -5.42 4.76 -8.05
CA LYS A 19 -6.69 4.19 -8.52
C LYS A 19 -6.85 2.70 -8.22
N ARG A 20 -5.74 1.95 -8.06
CA ARG A 20 -5.78 0.49 -7.82
C ARG A 20 -4.63 -0.09 -7.00
N CYS A 21 -3.45 0.53 -6.98
CA CYS A 21 -2.24 -0.08 -6.42
C CYS A 21 -1.52 0.85 -5.44
N CYS A 22 -2.13 1.04 -4.27
CA CYS A 22 -1.66 2.03 -3.31
C CYS A 22 -0.86 1.43 -2.17
N GLY A 23 -0.98 0.11 -2.01
CA GLY A 23 -0.14 -0.67 -1.13
C GLY A 23 1.30 -0.75 -1.63
N VAL A 24 2.21 -1.10 -0.72
CA VAL A 24 3.57 -1.49 -1.07
C VAL A 24 3.64 -3.00 -1.21
N CYS A 25 4.31 -3.48 -2.26
CA CYS A 25 4.63 -4.89 -2.47
C CYS A 25 5.83 -5.38 -1.62
N SER A 26 6.17 -4.64 -0.57
CA SER A 26 7.33 -4.90 0.27
C SER A 26 6.88 -5.43 1.62
N LYS A 27 7.71 -6.30 2.22
CA LYS A 27 7.46 -6.84 3.56
C LYS A 27 7.41 -5.69 4.57
N PRO A 28 6.36 -5.58 5.39
CA PRO A 28 6.21 -4.47 6.30
C PRO A 28 7.19 -4.64 7.46
N LYS A 29 7.67 -3.52 8.00
CA LYS A 29 8.39 -3.50 9.28
C LYS A 29 7.39 -3.41 10.44
N CYS A 30 6.38 -4.28 10.46
CA CYS A 30 5.48 -4.36 11.61
C CYS A 30 6.23 -5.05 12.77
N PRO A 31 5.91 -4.72 14.03
CA PRO A 31 6.45 -5.45 15.16
C PRO A 31 6.05 -6.94 15.03
N PRO A 32 7.03 -7.87 15.04
CA PRO A 32 6.72 -9.29 15.05
C PRO A 32 6.09 -9.66 16.39
N GLY A 33 5.08 -10.53 16.35
CA GLY A 33 4.48 -11.12 17.53
C GLY A 33 3.20 -11.86 17.19
N THR A 34 2.68 -12.63 18.14
CA THR A 34 1.39 -13.29 18.02
C THR A 34 0.27 -12.34 18.47
N PRO A 35 -0.82 -12.19 17.70
CA PRO A 35 -1.97 -11.40 18.15
C PRO A 35 -2.57 -12.01 19.43
N THR A 36 -2.52 -11.25 20.53
CA THR A 36 -3.12 -11.63 21.80
C THR A 36 -4.63 -11.36 21.77
N PRO A 37 -5.49 -12.25 22.28
CA PRO A 37 -6.92 -11.98 22.40
C PRO A 37 -7.16 -10.71 23.23
N GLY A 38 -7.90 -9.75 22.66
CA GLY A 38 -8.15 -8.42 23.25
C GLY A 38 -7.29 -7.28 22.69
N GLN A 39 -6.26 -7.59 21.91
CA GLN A 39 -5.39 -6.58 21.27
C GLN A 39 -5.85 -6.29 19.83
N ARG A 40 -5.86 -5.01 19.42
CA ARG A 40 -6.14 -4.65 18.01
C ARG A 40 -5.13 -5.36 17.12
N SER A 41 -5.59 -6.17 16.18
CA SER A 41 -4.75 -6.83 15.19
C SER A 41 -5.03 -6.24 13.81
N THR A 42 -4.01 -6.19 12.96
CA THR A 42 -4.15 -5.72 11.58
C THR A 42 -3.85 -6.88 10.64
N THR A 43 -4.83 -7.25 9.84
CA THR A 43 -4.69 -8.25 8.78
C THR A 43 -4.35 -7.56 7.48
N LEU A 44 -3.26 -8.00 6.82
CA LEU A 44 -2.74 -7.41 5.59
C LEU A 44 -2.40 -8.52 4.59
N TYR A 45 -2.41 -8.19 3.30
CA TYR A 45 -1.98 -9.06 2.21
C TYR A 45 -0.65 -8.57 1.66
N LEU A 46 0.33 -9.48 1.62
CA LEU A 46 1.70 -9.19 1.22
C LEU A 46 2.12 -10.16 0.13
N PRO A 47 2.80 -9.68 -0.92
CA PRO A 47 3.27 -10.57 -1.96
C PRO A 47 4.44 -11.41 -1.43
N ASN A 48 4.31 -12.72 -1.58
CA ASN A 48 5.36 -13.72 -1.44
C ASN A 48 5.66 -14.22 -2.88
N PRO A 49 6.85 -14.71 -3.23
CA PRO A 49 7.30 -14.94 -4.62
C PRO A 49 6.57 -16.08 -5.37
N LYS A 50 5.38 -16.48 -4.89
CA LYS A 50 4.46 -17.43 -5.53
C LYS A 50 2.99 -17.01 -5.37
N LYS A 51 2.65 -16.19 -4.37
CA LYS A 51 1.28 -15.77 -4.07
C LYS A 51 1.24 -14.60 -3.09
N CYS A 52 0.14 -13.86 -3.09
CA CYS A 52 -0.17 -12.97 -1.99
C CYS A 52 -0.60 -13.76 -0.75
N GLU A 53 0.08 -13.51 0.36
CA GLU A 53 -0.14 -14.19 1.63
C GLU A 53 -0.82 -13.25 2.61
N LYS A 54 -1.80 -13.78 3.34
CA LYS A 54 -2.50 -13.07 4.41
C LYS A 54 -1.67 -13.17 5.68
N ILE A 55 -1.22 -12.04 6.21
CA ILE A 55 -0.46 -11.96 7.44
C ILE A 55 -1.21 -11.09 8.45
N THR A 56 -1.35 -11.59 9.67
CA THR A 56 -1.97 -10.88 10.77
C THR A 56 -0.89 -10.42 11.75
N TYR A 57 -0.80 -9.12 11.97
CA TYR A 57 0.14 -8.54 12.92
C TYR A 57 -0.56 -8.14 14.23
N PRO A 58 0.11 -8.30 15.39
CA PRO A 58 -0.35 -7.74 16.65
C PRO A 58 -0.16 -6.22 16.61
N GLY A 59 -1.22 -5.48 16.94
CA GLY A 59 -1.21 -4.02 16.90
C GLY A 59 -1.63 -3.41 15.57
N VAL A 60 -1.51 -2.09 15.49
CA VAL A 60 -1.77 -1.30 14.28
C VAL A 60 -0.48 -1.22 13.48
N CYS A 61 -0.42 -1.93 12.36
CA CYS A 61 0.73 -1.78 11.46
C CYS A 61 0.55 -0.54 10.60
N LYS A 62 1.41 0.46 10.81
CA LYS A 62 1.40 1.71 10.04
C LYS A 62 2.08 1.49 8.69
N GLY A 63 1.39 1.84 7.61
CA GLY A 63 1.89 1.79 6.24
C GLY A 63 0.75 1.61 5.24
N LYS A 64 1.04 1.80 3.95
CA LYS A 64 0.08 1.50 2.89
C LYS A 64 0.27 0.05 2.48
N TYR A 65 -0.63 -0.82 2.90
CA TYR A 65 -0.61 -2.24 2.58
C TYR A 65 -1.95 -2.67 2.02
N TYR A 66 -1.95 -3.77 1.28
CA TYR A 66 -3.18 -4.28 0.68
C TYR A 66 -4.04 -4.95 1.76
N THR A 67 -5.34 -4.65 1.75
CA THR A 67 -6.33 -5.29 2.62
C THR A 67 -7.06 -6.42 1.92
N SER A 68 -6.79 -6.64 0.62
CA SER A 68 -7.38 -7.69 -0.20
C SER A 68 -6.32 -8.47 -0.97
N SER A 69 -6.53 -9.80 -1.07
CA SER A 69 -5.65 -10.69 -1.84
C SER A 69 -5.66 -10.35 -3.33
N ASN A 70 -6.82 -9.98 -3.88
CA ASN A 70 -6.94 -9.62 -5.29
C ASN A 70 -6.16 -8.35 -5.59
N GLU A 71 -6.28 -7.33 -4.74
CA GLU A 71 -5.56 -6.08 -4.91
C GLU A 71 -4.04 -6.30 -4.82
N CYS A 72 -3.59 -7.12 -3.87
CA CYS A 72 -2.20 -7.52 -3.79
C CYS A 72 -1.74 -8.27 -5.05
N THR A 73 -2.55 -9.19 -5.59
CA THR A 73 -2.17 -10.01 -6.75
C THR A 73 -2.14 -9.18 -8.03
N ASP A 74 -3.12 -8.32 -8.24
CA ASP A 74 -3.19 -7.43 -9.41
C ASP A 74 -2.06 -6.41 -9.40
N CYS A 75 -1.70 -5.89 -8.22
CA CYS A 75 -0.70 -4.83 -8.09
C CYS A 75 0.73 -5.33 -7.94
N CYS A 76 0.92 -6.49 -7.33
CA CYS A 76 2.23 -7.11 -7.13
C CYS A 76 2.50 -8.23 -8.12
N LYS A 77 1.75 -8.32 -9.23
CA LYS A 77 1.92 -9.34 -10.27
C LYS A 77 3.35 -9.46 -10.78
N SER A 78 4.10 -8.35 -10.84
CA SER A 78 5.51 -8.34 -11.27
C SER A 78 6.49 -8.90 -10.22
N TYR A 79 6.04 -9.06 -8.97
CA TYR A 79 6.82 -9.60 -7.85
C TYR A 79 6.45 -11.06 -7.53
N LEU A 80 5.25 -11.49 -7.91
CA LEU A 80 4.77 -12.87 -7.82
C LEU A 80 5.41 -13.75 -8.91
#